data_AF-A0AA86YPP2-F1
#
_entry.id   AF-A0AA86YPP2-F1
#
_cell.length_a   1.000
_cell.length_b   1.000
_cell.length_c   1.000
_cell.angle_alpha   90.00
_cell.angle_beta   90.00
_cell.angle_gamma   90.00
#
_symmetry.space_group_name_H-M   'P 1'
#
loop_
_entity.id
_entity.type
_entity.pdbx_description
1 polymer ?
#
loop_
_entity_poly.entity_id
_entity_poly.type
_entity_poly.pdbx_seq_one_letter_code
_entity_poly.pdbx_strand_id
1 'polypeptide(L)'
;MENKQFSDQELDELWKKALFISRDNEGKGFRKDEQGNWICRHEYGNRKSEYGWFPMKIEHSQGSNQLNDYTPVHWKVVDKLGQPSEPKYRLKMLPIESISAERINQLWQMAVKHSADNEQKGFRVDIFGQWVGHKNYGEQNSPYGWVAVLVDDISNKGADKKLGVLPINLQLLLTLQNEMNKDEEGWTVWDTACLSVNALQFGFDFIGASFSAAFSAPFSFFDI
;
A
#
# COMPACT_ATOMS: atom_id res chain seq x y z
N MET A 1 -19.92 2.09 7.43
CA MET A 1 -20.04 3.24 8.33
C MET A 1 -21.49 3.68 8.32
N GLU A 2 -22.14 3.84 9.48
CA GLU A 2 -23.51 4.37 9.56
C GLU A 2 -23.53 5.81 9.05
N ASN A 3 -24.37 6.10 8.05
CA ASN A 3 -24.58 7.46 7.53
C ASN A 3 -25.43 8.26 8.53
N LYS A 4 -24.81 8.77 9.60
CA LYS A 4 -25.45 9.79 10.44
C LYS A 4 -25.59 11.06 9.61
N GLN A 5 -26.83 11.49 9.39
CA GLN A 5 -27.13 12.76 8.75
C GLN A 5 -27.08 13.86 9.81
N PHE A 6 -26.28 14.90 9.58
CA PHE A 6 -26.18 16.06 10.46
C PHE A 6 -27.10 17.18 9.95
N SER A 7 -27.80 17.85 10.85
CA SER A 7 -28.53 19.09 10.57
C SER A 7 -27.58 20.27 10.34
N ASP A 8 -28.04 21.33 9.68
CA ASP A 8 -27.21 22.53 9.44
C ASP A 8 -26.66 23.16 10.73
N GLN A 9 -27.46 23.14 11.80
CA GLN A 9 -27.03 23.61 13.13
C GLN A 9 -25.90 22.75 13.69
N GLU A 10 -25.99 21.42 13.55
CA GLU A 10 -24.92 20.51 13.96
C GLU A 10 -23.66 20.69 13.11
N LEU A 11 -23.81 20.97 11.82
CA LEU A 11 -22.68 21.27 10.92
C LEU A 11 -21.97 22.57 11.30
N ASP A 12 -22.71 23.59 11.74
CA ASP A 12 -22.12 24.83 12.23
C ASP A 12 -21.36 24.63 13.54
N GLU A 13 -21.90 23.83 14.46
CA GLU A 13 -21.22 23.46 15.70
C GLU A 13 -19.97 22.59 15.44
N LEU A 14 -20.01 21.70 14.43
CA LEU A 14 -18.82 20.95 13.99
C LEU A 14 -17.79 21.87 13.35
N TRP A 15 -18.22 22.77 12.48
CA TRP A 15 -17.34 23.73 11.84
C TRP A 15 -16.58 24.60 12.85
N LYS A 16 -17.24 24.97 13.97
CA LYS A 16 -16.61 25.70 15.06
C LYS A 16 -15.39 24.98 15.66
N LYS A 17 -15.32 23.65 15.57
CA LYS A 17 -14.19 22.85 16.05
C LYS A 17 -12.97 22.90 15.12
N ALA A 18 -13.14 23.28 13.85
CA ALA A 18 -12.02 23.48 12.94
C ALA A 18 -11.13 24.65 13.38
N LEU A 19 -9.85 24.57 13.08
CA LEU A 19 -8.85 25.57 13.44
C LEU A 19 -9.13 26.89 12.72
N PHE A 20 -9.48 27.91 13.50
CA PHE A 20 -9.58 29.29 13.04
C PHE A 20 -8.19 29.83 12.70
N ILE A 21 -8.03 30.40 11.51
CA ILE A 21 -6.74 30.92 11.03
C ILE A 21 -6.69 32.45 11.06
N SER A 22 -7.67 33.12 10.47
CA SER A 22 -7.74 34.59 10.43
C SER A 22 -9.17 35.05 10.11
N ARG A 23 -9.51 36.31 10.43
CA ARG A 23 -10.82 36.88 10.11
C ARG A 23 -11.10 36.95 8.60
N ASP A 24 -10.06 37.19 7.79
CA ASP A 24 -10.20 37.24 6.32
C ASP A 24 -10.57 35.87 5.75
N ASN A 25 -9.88 34.81 6.20
CA ASN A 25 -10.19 33.44 5.80
C ASN A 25 -11.56 32.99 6.32
N GLU A 26 -11.92 33.38 7.55
CA GLU A 26 -13.23 33.11 8.13
C GLU A 26 -14.36 33.75 7.30
N GLY A 27 -14.19 35.01 6.87
CA GLY A 27 -15.15 35.70 6.01
C GLY A 27 -15.33 35.03 4.63
N LYS A 28 -14.31 34.30 4.17
CA LYS A 28 -14.34 33.49 2.95
C LYS A 28 -14.81 32.05 3.19
N GLY A 29 -15.07 31.67 4.45
CA GLY A 29 -15.52 30.34 4.84
C GLY A 29 -14.42 29.29 4.93
N PHE A 30 -13.15 29.68 5.07
CA PHE A 30 -12.00 28.78 5.16
C PHE A 30 -11.46 28.62 6.57
N ARG A 31 -11.19 27.38 6.95
CA ARG A 31 -10.48 26.98 8.17
C ARG A 31 -9.52 25.85 7.88
N LYS A 32 -8.78 25.39 8.89
CA LYS A 32 -7.98 24.16 8.78
C LYS A 32 -8.51 23.05 9.67
N ASP A 33 -8.34 21.81 9.22
CA ASP A 33 -8.50 20.64 10.11
C ASP A 33 -7.31 20.52 11.09
N GLU A 34 -7.39 19.59 12.03
CA GLU A 34 -6.33 19.33 13.03
C GLU A 34 -4.99 18.91 12.41
N GLN A 35 -4.99 18.43 11.16
CA GLN A 35 -3.80 18.03 10.40
C GLN A 35 -3.22 19.18 9.56
N GLY A 36 -3.84 20.37 9.63
CA GLY A 36 -3.39 21.57 8.94
C GLY A 36 -3.84 21.69 7.47
N ASN A 37 -4.73 20.81 7.00
CA ASN A 37 -5.32 20.89 5.66
C ASN A 37 -6.42 21.94 5.63
N TRP A 38 -6.52 22.67 4.51
CA TRP A 38 -7.58 23.66 4.30
C TRP A 38 -8.92 23.00 4.03
N ILE A 39 -9.97 23.49 4.69
CA ILE A 39 -11.35 23.09 4.48
C ILE A 39 -12.23 24.32 4.29
N CYS A 40 -13.34 24.17 3.56
CA CYS A 40 -14.30 25.24 3.28
C CYS A 40 -15.71 24.85 3.76
N ARG A 41 -16.39 25.73 4.51
CA ARG A 41 -17.71 25.46 5.10
C ARG A 41 -18.75 25.05 4.06
N HIS A 42 -18.72 25.65 2.88
CA HIS A 42 -19.67 25.39 1.78
C HIS A 42 -19.37 24.09 1.01
N GLU A 43 -18.21 23.48 1.24
CA GLU A 43 -17.75 22.25 0.57
C GLU A 43 -17.98 21.00 1.44
N TYR A 44 -18.91 21.09 2.38
CA TYR A 44 -19.32 19.96 3.20
C TYR A 44 -19.79 18.79 2.31
N GLY A 45 -19.22 17.60 2.55
CA GLY A 45 -19.59 16.38 1.83
C GLY A 45 -19.03 16.29 0.40
N ASN A 46 -18.20 17.25 -0.05
CA ASN A 46 -17.71 17.28 -1.42
C ASN A 46 -16.31 16.67 -1.57
N ARG A 47 -16.22 15.39 -1.96
CA ARG A 47 -14.93 14.72 -2.26
C ARG A 47 -14.23 15.24 -3.52
N LYS A 48 -14.90 16.02 -4.37
CA LYS A 48 -14.33 16.55 -5.61
C LYS A 48 -13.72 17.94 -5.45
N SER A 49 -14.01 18.63 -4.34
CA SER A 49 -13.43 19.94 -4.05
C SER A 49 -12.05 19.81 -3.43
N GLU A 50 -11.15 20.72 -3.74
CA GLU A 50 -9.84 20.81 -3.07
C GLU A 50 -9.97 21.07 -1.56
N TYR A 51 -11.12 21.61 -1.11
CA TYR A 51 -11.35 22.04 0.27
C TYR A 51 -12.54 21.33 0.93
N GLY A 52 -12.96 20.19 0.38
CA GLY A 52 -14.08 19.44 0.92
C GLY A 52 -13.77 18.81 2.28
N TRP A 53 -14.79 18.59 3.08
CA TRP A 53 -14.62 18.04 4.43
C TRP A 53 -15.80 17.19 4.86
N PHE A 54 -15.55 16.33 5.83
CA PHE A 54 -16.53 15.41 6.42
C PHE A 54 -16.37 15.38 7.94
N PRO A 55 -17.44 15.06 8.70
CA PRO A 55 -17.34 14.79 10.12
C PRO A 55 -16.71 13.42 10.33
N MET A 56 -15.61 13.38 11.07
CA MET A 56 -14.91 12.15 11.42
C MET A 56 -15.11 11.85 12.91
N LYS A 57 -15.45 10.59 13.25
CA LYS A 57 -15.59 10.16 14.64
C LYS A 57 -14.22 10.01 15.30
N ILE A 58 -14.08 10.53 16.51
CA ILE A 58 -12.87 10.46 17.33
C ILE A 58 -12.84 9.06 17.99
N GLU A 59 -11.78 8.28 17.76
CA GLU A 59 -11.71 6.85 18.15
C GLU A 59 -11.81 6.60 19.67
N HIS A 60 -11.50 7.59 20.50
CA HIS A 60 -11.53 7.47 21.96
C HIS A 60 -12.88 7.86 22.61
N SER A 61 -13.89 8.18 21.80
CA SER A 61 -15.19 8.56 22.35
C SER A 61 -15.98 7.32 22.77
N GLN A 62 -16.25 7.21 24.07
CA GLN A 62 -16.95 6.09 24.67
C GLN A 62 -18.43 6.10 24.25
N GLY A 63 -18.73 5.49 23.10
CA GLY A 63 -20.03 4.88 22.75
C GLY A 63 -21.24 5.80 22.49
N SER A 64 -21.21 7.09 22.85
CA SER A 64 -22.38 7.96 22.64
C SER A 64 -22.31 8.59 21.24
N ASN A 65 -23.23 8.33 20.30
CA ASN A 65 -23.23 8.97 18.97
C ASN A 65 -23.59 10.49 19.02
N GLN A 66 -23.05 11.23 19.97
CA GLN A 66 -23.24 12.65 20.22
C GLN A 66 -22.35 13.50 19.30
N LEU A 67 -22.70 14.77 19.13
CA LEU A 67 -21.96 15.70 18.26
C LEU A 67 -20.51 15.92 18.71
N ASN A 68 -20.23 15.77 20.00
CA ASN A 68 -18.90 15.94 20.57
C ASN A 68 -17.89 14.91 20.08
N ASP A 69 -18.36 13.75 19.66
CA ASP A 69 -17.56 12.65 19.16
C ASP A 69 -17.02 12.87 17.75
N TYR A 70 -17.41 13.95 17.08
CA TYR A 70 -17.01 14.23 15.71
C TYR A 70 -16.17 15.49 15.59
N THR A 71 -15.16 15.46 14.72
CA THR A 71 -14.33 16.61 14.35
C THR A 71 -14.37 16.82 12.84
N PRO A 72 -14.37 18.06 12.33
CA PRO A 72 -14.33 18.33 10.90
C PRO A 72 -12.95 18.00 10.32
N VAL A 73 -12.89 17.15 9.31
CA VAL A 73 -11.64 16.71 8.70
C VAL A 73 -11.71 16.79 7.18
N HIS A 74 -10.59 17.15 6.55
CA HIS A 74 -10.48 17.15 5.09
C HIS A 74 -10.75 15.75 4.50
N TRP A 75 -11.48 15.68 3.38
CA TRP A 75 -11.93 14.41 2.80
C TRP A 75 -10.80 13.42 2.50
N LYS A 76 -9.62 13.90 2.09
CA LYS A 76 -8.44 13.04 1.84
C LYS A 76 -8.02 12.24 3.06
N VAL A 77 -8.16 12.80 4.25
CA VAL A 77 -7.79 12.13 5.50
C VAL A 77 -8.80 11.03 5.81
N VAL A 78 -10.09 11.33 5.63
CA VAL A 78 -11.18 10.37 5.81
C VAL A 78 -11.01 9.19 4.84
N ASP A 79 -10.67 9.47 3.59
CA ASP A 79 -10.39 8.43 2.60
C ASP A 79 -9.14 7.61 2.96
N LYS A 80 -8.07 8.23 3.51
CA LYS A 80 -6.89 7.50 4.01
C LYS A 80 -7.21 6.54 5.16
N LEU A 81 -8.15 6.88 6.03
CA LEU A 81 -8.57 6.04 7.15
C LEU A 81 -9.54 4.94 6.73
N GLY A 82 -10.30 5.16 5.66
CA GLY A 82 -11.15 4.15 5.03
C GLY A 82 -10.39 3.21 4.08
N GLN A 83 -9.16 3.56 3.70
CA GLN A 83 -8.30 2.71 2.92
C GLN A 83 -7.64 1.65 3.82
N PRO A 84 -7.63 0.37 3.40
CA PRO A 84 -6.80 -0.62 4.07
C PRO A 84 -5.37 -0.09 4.09
N SER A 85 -4.73 -0.10 5.27
CA SER A 85 -3.33 0.26 5.40
C SER A 85 -2.53 -0.49 4.34
N GLU A 86 -1.67 0.20 3.59
CA GLU A 86 -0.84 -0.44 2.57
C GLU A 86 -0.19 -1.70 3.15
N PRO A 87 -0.22 -2.84 2.43
CA PRO A 87 0.38 -4.06 2.92
C PRO A 87 1.87 -3.82 3.10
N LYS A 88 2.36 -4.11 4.30
CA LYS A 88 3.77 -4.01 4.64
C LYS A 88 4.32 -5.42 4.65
N TYR A 89 5.43 -5.62 3.95
CA TYR A 89 6.07 -6.93 3.87
C TYR A 89 7.41 -6.93 4.58
N ARG A 90 7.65 -7.95 5.41
CA ARG A 90 8.98 -8.34 5.88
C ARG A 90 9.49 -9.45 4.98
N LEU A 91 10.72 -9.28 4.49
CA LEU A 91 11.33 -10.17 3.51
C LEU A 91 12.50 -10.91 4.17
N LYS A 92 12.72 -12.18 3.82
CA LYS A 92 13.93 -12.91 4.19
C LYS A 92 14.39 -13.78 3.03
N MET A 93 15.57 -13.44 2.49
CA MET A 93 16.19 -14.23 1.43
C MET A 93 16.55 -15.63 1.95
N LEU A 94 16.17 -16.66 1.20
CA LEU A 94 16.56 -18.04 1.48
C LEU A 94 17.92 -18.34 0.82
N PRO A 95 18.74 -19.24 1.39
CA PRO A 95 20.00 -19.63 0.77
C PRO A 95 19.75 -20.23 -0.62
N ILE A 96 20.47 -19.74 -1.65
CA ILE A 96 20.30 -20.16 -3.05
C ILE A 96 20.43 -21.68 -3.19
N GLU A 97 21.43 -22.27 -2.52
CA GLU A 97 21.73 -23.71 -2.57
C GLU A 97 20.71 -24.58 -1.83
N SER A 98 19.78 -23.98 -1.07
CA SER A 98 18.81 -24.74 -0.26
C SER A 98 17.54 -25.13 -1.04
N ILE A 99 17.39 -24.64 -2.28
CA ILE A 99 16.16 -24.81 -3.07
C ILE A 99 16.42 -25.78 -4.23
N SER A 100 15.62 -26.86 -4.29
CA SER A 100 15.72 -27.85 -5.37
C SER A 100 15.30 -27.26 -6.72
N ALA A 101 15.81 -27.81 -7.83
CA ALA A 101 15.43 -27.39 -9.18
C ALA A 101 13.91 -27.49 -9.44
N GLU A 102 13.24 -28.51 -8.88
CA GLU A 102 11.79 -28.62 -8.93
C GLU A 102 11.11 -27.44 -8.22
N ARG A 103 11.60 -27.09 -7.03
CA ARG A 103 11.07 -25.97 -6.25
C ARG A 103 11.34 -24.63 -6.92
N ILE A 104 12.50 -24.44 -7.56
CA ILE A 104 12.80 -23.26 -8.37
C ILE A 104 11.75 -23.11 -9.48
N ASN A 105 11.44 -24.19 -10.20
CA ASN A 105 10.40 -24.16 -11.23
C ASN A 105 9.02 -23.80 -10.66
N GLN A 106 8.63 -24.39 -9.54
CA GLN A 106 7.37 -24.07 -8.87
C GLN A 106 7.31 -22.59 -8.46
N LEU A 107 8.38 -22.05 -7.88
CA LEU A 107 8.45 -20.65 -7.47
C LEU A 107 8.39 -19.71 -8.67
N TRP A 108 9.10 -20.00 -9.76
CA TRP A 108 8.99 -19.21 -10.99
C TRP A 108 7.55 -19.19 -11.52
N GLN A 109 6.82 -20.31 -11.41
CA GLN A 109 5.41 -20.36 -11.80
C GLN A 109 4.49 -19.44 -10.95
N MET A 110 4.93 -19.04 -9.76
CA MET A 110 4.21 -18.09 -8.90
C MET A 110 4.45 -16.63 -9.29
N ALA A 111 5.48 -16.33 -10.11
CA ALA A 111 5.66 -15.00 -10.68
C ALA A 111 4.55 -14.68 -11.69
N VAL A 112 4.23 -13.40 -11.83
CA VAL A 112 3.11 -12.92 -12.65
C VAL A 112 3.50 -12.91 -14.12
N LYS A 113 2.64 -13.51 -14.96
CA LYS A 113 2.78 -13.45 -16.42
C LYS A 113 2.42 -12.05 -16.91
N HIS A 114 3.34 -11.41 -17.62
CA HIS A 114 3.12 -10.06 -18.16
C HIS A 114 2.56 -10.08 -19.59
N SER A 115 3.18 -10.84 -20.50
CA SER A 115 2.74 -10.98 -21.90
C SER A 115 3.10 -12.37 -22.44
N ALA A 116 2.42 -12.80 -23.51
CA ALA A 116 2.71 -14.08 -24.15
C ALA A 116 4.14 -14.13 -24.74
N ASP A 117 4.62 -13.00 -25.30
CA ASP A 117 5.98 -12.88 -25.84
C ASP A 117 7.04 -13.01 -24.73
N ASN A 118 6.87 -12.30 -23.61
CA ASN A 118 7.80 -12.39 -22.49
C ASN A 118 7.77 -13.78 -21.83
N GLU A 119 6.59 -14.40 -21.74
CA GLU A 119 6.47 -15.78 -21.26
C GLU A 119 7.26 -16.76 -22.15
N GLN A 120 7.18 -16.62 -23.49
CA GLN A 120 7.97 -17.43 -24.42
C GLN A 120 9.48 -17.19 -24.27
N LYS A 121 9.89 -15.95 -23.99
CA LYS A 121 11.27 -15.56 -23.72
C LYS A 121 11.75 -15.98 -22.31
N GLY A 122 10.85 -16.46 -21.45
CA GLY A 122 11.17 -16.94 -20.10
C GLY A 122 11.21 -15.84 -19.04
N PHE A 123 10.46 -14.75 -19.21
CA PHE A 123 10.41 -13.62 -18.29
C PHE A 123 9.03 -13.41 -17.67
N ARG A 124 9.02 -13.10 -16.38
CA ARG A 124 7.84 -12.77 -15.57
C ARG A 124 8.16 -11.60 -14.65
N VAL A 125 7.17 -11.13 -13.90
CA VAL A 125 7.37 -10.08 -12.88
C VAL A 125 7.08 -10.60 -11.47
N ASP A 126 7.84 -10.14 -10.50
CA ASP A 126 7.58 -10.41 -9.08
C ASP A 126 6.44 -9.54 -8.53
N ILE A 127 6.13 -9.68 -7.24
CA ILE A 127 5.08 -8.90 -6.56
C ILE A 127 5.39 -7.40 -6.47
N PHE A 128 6.60 -6.97 -6.76
CA PHE A 128 6.99 -5.56 -6.79
C PHE A 128 7.05 -5.02 -8.23
N GLY A 129 6.64 -5.82 -9.22
CA GLY A 129 6.68 -5.48 -10.63
C GLY A 129 8.08 -5.57 -11.26
N GLN A 130 9.06 -6.16 -10.56
CA GLN A 130 10.41 -6.32 -11.09
C GLN A 130 10.53 -7.59 -11.93
N TRP A 131 11.30 -7.52 -13.01
CA TRP A 131 11.47 -8.64 -13.94
C TRP A 131 12.28 -9.79 -13.32
N VAL A 132 11.83 -11.02 -13.54
CA VAL A 132 12.50 -12.26 -13.12
C VAL A 132 12.59 -13.23 -14.29
N GLY A 133 13.82 -13.69 -14.59
CA GLY A 133 14.10 -14.60 -15.69
C GLY A 133 14.16 -16.04 -15.23
N HIS A 134 13.45 -16.96 -15.90
CA HIS A 134 13.33 -18.37 -15.50
C HIS A 134 14.67 -19.04 -15.25
N LYS A 135 15.66 -18.77 -16.11
CA LYS A 135 17.01 -19.34 -16.04
C LYS A 135 17.97 -18.56 -15.13
N ASN A 136 17.53 -17.45 -14.55
CA ASN A 136 18.37 -16.51 -13.80
C ASN A 136 18.20 -16.66 -12.27
N TYR A 137 17.83 -17.83 -11.79
CA TYR A 137 17.75 -18.08 -10.35
C TYR A 137 19.15 -17.95 -9.72
N GLY A 138 19.28 -17.08 -8.71
CA GLY A 138 20.55 -16.82 -8.01
C GLY A 138 21.56 -15.94 -8.76
N GLU A 139 21.25 -15.49 -9.98
CA GLU A 139 22.18 -14.74 -10.83
C GLU A 139 22.33 -13.28 -10.38
N GLN A 140 23.41 -12.96 -9.67
CA GLN A 140 23.67 -11.60 -9.15
C GLN A 140 24.04 -10.58 -10.22
N ASN A 141 24.57 -11.01 -11.37
CA ASN A 141 25.02 -10.11 -12.43
C ASN A 141 23.94 -9.85 -13.50
N SER A 142 22.77 -10.45 -13.35
CA SER A 142 21.65 -10.29 -14.27
C SER A 142 20.62 -9.31 -13.71
N PRO A 143 20.10 -8.36 -14.52
CA PRO A 143 18.96 -7.54 -14.11
C PRO A 143 17.68 -8.35 -13.90
N TYR A 144 17.64 -9.59 -14.41
CA TYR A 144 16.53 -10.53 -14.28
C TYR A 144 16.80 -11.61 -13.23
N GLY A 145 17.89 -11.48 -12.48
CA GLY A 145 18.25 -12.37 -11.38
C GLY A 145 17.19 -12.37 -10.30
N TRP A 146 16.87 -13.53 -9.73
CA TRP A 146 15.88 -13.64 -8.66
C TRP A 146 16.19 -14.77 -7.70
N VAL A 147 15.63 -14.69 -6.51
CA VAL A 147 15.83 -15.67 -5.43
C VAL A 147 14.52 -15.99 -4.73
N ALA A 148 14.52 -17.09 -3.98
CA ALA A 148 13.41 -17.45 -3.13
C ALA A 148 13.43 -16.59 -1.86
N VAL A 149 12.34 -15.89 -1.60
CA VAL A 149 12.21 -15.00 -0.44
C VAL A 149 11.02 -15.42 0.38
N LEU A 150 11.22 -15.59 1.67
CA LEU A 150 10.15 -15.69 2.65
C LEU A 150 9.52 -14.31 2.84
N VAL A 151 8.22 -14.21 2.58
CA VAL A 151 7.45 -12.97 2.62
C VAL A 151 6.42 -13.06 3.74
N ASP A 152 6.48 -12.09 4.64
CA ASP A 152 5.57 -11.95 5.77
C ASP A 152 4.79 -10.63 5.66
N ASP A 153 3.48 -10.69 5.44
CA ASP A 153 2.61 -9.52 5.39
C ASP A 153 2.32 -9.01 6.81
N ILE A 154 3.14 -8.13 7.37
CA ILE A 154 2.98 -7.63 8.74
C ILE A 154 1.72 -6.77 8.93
N SER A 155 1.06 -6.33 7.84
CA SER A 155 -0.23 -5.66 7.92
C SER A 155 -1.37 -6.65 8.21
N ASN A 156 -1.22 -7.93 7.85
CA ASN A 156 -2.18 -8.97 8.20
C ASN A 156 -1.97 -9.48 9.65
N LYS A 157 -2.94 -9.17 10.52
CA LYS A 157 -2.98 -9.59 11.93
C LYS A 157 -3.83 -10.84 12.20
N GLY A 158 -4.29 -11.53 11.15
CA GLY A 158 -5.09 -12.76 11.26
C GLY A 158 -4.32 -13.86 11.99
N ALA A 159 -5.02 -14.61 12.85
CA ALA A 159 -4.42 -15.70 13.62
C ALA A 159 -3.98 -16.91 12.76
N ASP A 160 -4.43 -16.97 11.51
CA ASP A 160 -4.17 -18.01 10.51
C ASP A 160 -3.15 -17.59 9.45
N LYS A 161 -2.42 -16.48 9.69
CA LYS A 161 -1.41 -15.93 8.78
C LYS A 161 -0.38 -16.99 8.35
N LYS A 162 -0.26 -17.22 7.05
CA LYS A 162 0.75 -18.09 6.45
C LYS A 162 1.85 -17.27 5.80
N LEU A 163 3.09 -17.61 6.14
CA LEU A 163 4.27 -17.09 5.45
C LEU A 163 4.30 -17.62 4.01
N GLY A 164 4.51 -16.74 3.04
CA GLY A 164 4.69 -17.10 1.64
C GLY A 164 6.17 -17.28 1.30
N VAL A 165 6.48 -18.15 0.34
CA VAL A 165 7.80 -18.13 -0.32
C VAL A 165 7.57 -17.72 -1.76
N LEU A 166 8.14 -16.59 -2.17
CA LEU A 166 7.90 -15.96 -3.46
C LEU A 166 9.20 -15.73 -4.22
N PRO A 167 9.16 -15.74 -5.57
CA PRO A 167 10.27 -15.28 -6.39
C PRO A 167 10.36 -13.75 -6.31
N ILE A 168 11.50 -13.21 -5.88
CA ILE A 168 11.74 -11.76 -5.83
C ILE A 168 13.02 -11.43 -6.57
N ASN A 169 13.02 -10.33 -7.31
CA ASN A 169 14.19 -9.84 -8.02
C ASN A 169 15.35 -9.57 -7.06
N LEU A 170 16.53 -10.09 -7.41
CA LEU A 170 17.71 -10.06 -6.56
C LEU A 170 18.31 -8.66 -6.46
N GLN A 171 18.26 -7.86 -7.53
CA GLN A 171 18.77 -6.48 -7.52
C GLN A 171 17.93 -5.59 -6.60
N LEU A 172 16.62 -5.78 -6.56
CA LEU A 172 15.75 -5.09 -5.61
C LEU A 172 16.22 -5.37 -4.18
N LEU A 173 16.44 -6.63 -3.83
CA LEU A 173 16.89 -7.02 -2.49
C LEU A 173 18.27 -6.47 -2.14
N LEU A 174 19.23 -6.51 -3.07
CA LEU A 174 20.58 -5.98 -2.88
C LEU A 174 20.57 -4.45 -2.71
N THR A 175 19.71 -3.76 -3.46
CA THR A 175 19.52 -2.31 -3.33
C THR A 175 18.99 -1.97 -1.93
N LEU A 176 17.97 -2.70 -1.48
CA LEU A 176 17.41 -2.51 -0.14
C LEU A 176 18.44 -2.78 0.96
N GLN A 177 19.27 -3.83 0.82
CA GLN A 177 20.32 -4.12 1.80
C GLN A 177 21.33 -2.97 1.97
N ASN A 178 21.62 -2.22 0.91
CA ASN A 178 22.56 -1.10 0.95
C ASN A 178 21.97 0.15 1.61
N GLU A 179 20.65 0.29 1.62
CA GLU A 179 19.94 1.45 2.20
C GLU A 179 19.68 1.31 3.71
N MET A 180 20.08 0.20 4.33
CA MET A 180 19.71 -0.13 5.70
C MET A 180 20.88 0.03 6.69
N ASN A 181 20.75 0.95 7.65
CA ASN A 181 21.69 1.08 8.77
C ASN A 181 21.62 -0.17 9.68
N LYS A 182 22.78 -0.69 10.07
CA LYS A 182 22.93 -1.80 11.04
C LYS A 182 22.78 -1.25 12.46
N ASP A 183 21.88 -1.80 13.26
CA ASP A 183 21.77 -1.52 14.69
C ASP A 183 22.67 -2.44 15.54
N GLU A 184 23.06 -1.97 16.72
CA GLU A 184 24.11 -2.55 17.58
C GLU A 184 23.70 -3.85 18.32
N GLU A 185 22.45 -4.31 18.18
CA GLU A 185 21.94 -5.48 18.90
C GLU A 185 21.87 -6.76 18.05
N GLY A 186 22.40 -6.74 16.81
CA GLY A 186 22.50 -7.95 15.98
C GLY A 186 21.15 -8.49 15.49
N TRP A 187 20.07 -7.69 15.61
CA TRP A 187 18.86 -7.91 14.84
C TRP A 187 19.18 -7.58 13.38
N THR A 188 19.04 -8.56 12.49
CA THR A 188 19.24 -8.28 11.06
C THR A 188 18.09 -7.40 10.59
N VAL A 189 18.32 -6.09 10.48
CA VAL A 189 18.03 -5.20 9.33
C VAL A 189 16.58 -5.22 8.80
N TRP A 190 15.96 -6.37 8.57
CA TRP A 190 14.60 -6.61 8.08
C TRP A 190 13.42 -6.10 8.91
N ASP A 191 13.61 -5.59 10.12
CA ASP A 191 12.50 -5.01 10.91
C ASP A 191 12.14 -3.58 10.51
N THR A 192 12.96 -2.91 9.70
CA THR A 192 12.78 -1.48 9.36
C THR A 192 12.67 -1.17 7.87
N ALA A 193 13.02 -2.09 6.94
CA ALA A 193 12.66 -1.89 5.52
C ALA A 193 11.19 -2.23 5.31
N CYS A 194 10.33 -1.22 5.47
CA CYS A 194 8.96 -1.27 5.00
C CYS A 194 8.92 -0.84 3.53
N LEU A 195 8.61 -1.77 2.62
CA LEU A 195 8.22 -1.40 1.26
C LEU A 195 6.72 -1.17 1.20
N SER A 196 6.33 0.09 1.00
CA SER A 196 4.99 0.44 0.52
C SER A 196 4.91 0.12 -0.97
N VAL A 197 4.04 -0.82 -1.34
CA VAL A 197 3.73 -1.04 -2.76
C VAL A 197 2.60 -0.10 -3.12
N ASN A 198 2.85 0.83 -4.04
CA ASN A 198 1.77 1.56 -4.70
C ASN A 198 0.95 0.55 -5.51
N ALA A 199 -0.12 0.01 -4.92
CA ALA A 199 -1.07 -0.89 -5.59
C ALA A 199 -1.77 -0.22 -6.80
N LEU A 200 -1.54 1.08 -7.03
CA LEU A 200 -2.20 1.92 -8.02
C LEU A 200 -1.76 1.71 -9.49
N GLN A 201 -0.92 0.71 -9.81
CA GLN A 201 -0.68 0.35 -11.22
C GLN A 201 -0.77 -1.15 -11.54
N PHE A 202 -0.80 -2.02 -10.54
CA PHE A 202 -0.96 -3.46 -10.74
C PHE A 202 -1.99 -3.96 -9.73
N GLY A 203 -3.20 -4.25 -10.22
CA GLY A 203 -4.36 -4.60 -9.39
C GLY A 203 -4.07 -5.75 -8.43
N PHE A 204 -3.96 -5.41 -7.14
CA PHE A 204 -3.75 -6.34 -6.03
C PHE A 204 -5.06 -6.90 -5.46
N ASP A 205 -6.01 -7.27 -6.32
CA ASP A 205 -7.20 -8.03 -5.91
C ASP A 205 -6.93 -9.56 -5.84
N PHE A 206 -5.66 -9.99 -5.74
CA PHE A 206 -5.26 -11.37 -6.06
C PHE A 206 -4.77 -12.26 -4.91
N ILE A 207 -4.78 -11.81 -3.65
CA ILE A 207 -4.44 -12.70 -2.51
C ILE A 207 -5.73 -13.06 -1.77
N GLY A 208 -6.52 -13.97 -2.36
CA GLY A 208 -7.70 -14.50 -1.67
C GLY A 208 -8.58 -15.47 -2.46
N ALA A 209 -8.58 -15.43 -3.78
CA ALA A 209 -9.40 -16.36 -4.57
C ALA A 209 -8.68 -16.76 -5.85
N SER A 210 -8.55 -18.06 -6.04
CA SER A 210 -8.57 -18.80 -7.31
C SER A 210 -8.07 -18.11 -8.58
N PHE A 211 -7.03 -18.71 -9.18
CA PHE A 211 -6.83 -18.82 -10.63
C PHE A 211 -8.09 -18.49 -11.46
N SER A 212 -8.12 -17.35 -12.15
CA SER A 212 -8.89 -17.17 -13.39
C SER A 212 -8.64 -15.79 -14.02
N ALA A 213 -8.41 -15.81 -15.33
CA ALA A 213 -8.69 -14.77 -16.33
C ALA A 213 -7.93 -13.42 -16.29
N ALA A 214 -6.95 -13.36 -17.20
CA ALA A 214 -6.74 -12.34 -18.25
C ALA A 214 -6.99 -10.85 -17.93
N PHE A 215 -5.95 -10.03 -18.12
CA PHE A 215 -6.09 -8.71 -18.73
C PHE A 215 -4.91 -8.42 -19.67
N SER A 216 -5.28 -7.87 -20.83
CA SER A 216 -4.43 -7.45 -21.95
C SER A 216 -4.25 -5.94 -21.93
N ALA A 217 -3.00 -5.46 -21.99
CA ALA A 217 -2.63 -4.11 -22.44
C ALA A 217 -1.11 -4.02 -22.70
N PRO A 218 -0.65 -3.09 -23.57
CA PRO A 218 0.46 -3.36 -24.48
C PRO A 218 1.70 -2.55 -24.12
N PHE A 219 2.74 -3.17 -23.59
CA PHE A 219 4.09 -2.60 -23.63
C PHE A 219 5.11 -3.74 -23.80
N SER A 220 5.57 -3.93 -25.04
CA SER A 220 6.79 -4.68 -25.34
C SER A 220 7.96 -3.71 -25.18
N PHE A 221 8.89 -4.00 -24.26
CA PHE A 221 10.06 -3.14 -24.00
C PHE A 221 11.35 -3.65 -24.65
N PHE A 222 11.29 -4.70 -25.48
CA PHE A 222 12.45 -5.24 -26.17
C PHE A 222 12.17 -5.46 -27.65
N ASP A 223 12.14 -4.36 -28.40
CA ASP A 223 12.45 -4.33 -29.83
C ASP A 223 13.82 -3.66 -30.00
N ILE A 224 14.90 -4.43 -29.85
CA ILE A 224 16.21 -4.25 -30.50
C ILE A 224 16.72 -5.63 -30.88
#